data_AF-A0A438ARJ9-F1
#
_entry.id   AF-A0A438ARJ9-F1
#
_cell.length_a   1.000
_cell.length_b   1.000
_cell.length_c   1.000
_cell.angle_alpha   90.00
_cell.angle_beta   90.00
_cell.angle_gamma   90.00
#
_symmetry.space_group_name_H-M   'P 1'
#
loop_
_entity.id
_entity.type
_entity.pdbx_description
1 polymer ?
#
loop_
_entity_poly.entity_id
_entity_poly.type
_entity_poly.pdbx_seq_one_letter_code
_entity_poly.pdbx_strand_id
1 'polypeptide(L)'
;MIAKLDSGHRGGVLQVAELIVIAAALEVPPLLLLYPSVMGGQADWLPGRTASSGSIIRWFDGEAFERDDGHLSGTAVGQLAKTESENEKRRRRGTVAINLSREHLWGLEYREMLVYRIDRARERGDQTTVDATVDRLRRLDEDLAKGIERMTELGMDTSGGFDG
;
A
#
# COMPACT_ATOMS: atom_id res chain seq x y z
N MET A 1 14.26 27.17 10.75
CA MET A 1 12.97 26.45 10.86
C MET A 1 13.19 24.99 11.29
N ILE A 2 14.21 24.29 10.75
CA ILE A 2 14.61 22.92 11.15
C ILE A 2 15.00 22.80 12.64
N ALA A 3 15.73 23.76 13.22
CA ALA A 3 16.12 23.74 14.64
C ALA A 3 14.97 23.82 15.67
N LYS A 4 13.74 24.16 15.23
CA LYS A 4 12.55 24.20 16.10
C LYS A 4 11.77 22.89 16.13
N LEU A 5 12.03 21.98 15.19
CA LEU A 5 11.48 20.62 15.20
C LEU A 5 12.25 19.73 16.18
N ASP A 6 13.56 19.95 16.29
CA ASP A 6 14.48 19.12 17.09
C ASP A 6 14.44 19.41 18.60
N SER A 7 13.88 20.56 19.00
CA SER A 7 13.94 21.04 20.40
C SER A 7 12.67 20.80 21.23
N GLY A 8 11.69 20.04 20.74
CA GLY A 8 10.47 19.68 21.50
C GLY A 8 9.67 20.87 22.05
N HIS A 9 9.93 22.08 21.55
CA HIS A 9 9.44 23.34 22.12
C HIS A 9 8.00 23.68 21.72
N ARG A 10 7.37 22.83 20.90
CA ARG A 10 5.92 22.68 20.95
C ARG A 10 5.69 21.43 21.78
N GLY A 11 4.97 21.55 22.90
CA GLY A 11 4.35 20.40 23.57
C GLY A 11 3.28 19.70 22.71
N GLY A 12 3.47 19.65 21.39
CA GLY A 12 2.58 19.08 20.40
C GLY A 12 3.25 17.89 19.76
N VAL A 13 2.57 16.76 19.85
CA VAL A 13 2.82 15.54 19.09
C VAL A 13 3.04 15.89 17.61
N LEU A 14 4.14 15.43 17.00
CA LEU A 14 4.39 15.58 15.55
C LEU A 14 3.18 15.07 14.78
N GLN A 15 2.56 15.93 13.97
CA GLN A 15 1.38 15.54 13.21
C GLN A 15 1.77 14.81 11.91
N VAL A 16 0.92 13.89 11.45
CA VAL A 16 1.13 13.18 10.17
C VAL A 16 1.23 14.17 9.00
N ALA A 17 0.44 15.24 9.03
CA ALA A 17 0.49 16.28 8.01
C ALA A 17 1.84 17.02 8.01
N GLU A 18 2.40 17.31 9.19
CA GLU A 18 3.72 17.95 9.32
C GLU A 18 4.82 17.04 8.78
N LEU A 19 4.77 15.74 9.10
CA LEU A 19 5.71 14.74 8.57
C LEU A 19 5.69 14.70 7.03
N ILE A 20 4.50 14.64 6.42
CA ILE A 20 4.35 14.60 4.97
C ILE A 20 4.87 15.89 4.31
N VAL A 21 4.55 17.05 4.89
CA VAL A 21 5.02 18.35 4.38
C VAL A 21 6.54 18.46 4.47
N ILE A 22 7.15 18.00 5.57
CA ILE A 22 8.61 17.99 5.71
C ILE A 22 9.23 17.03 4.69
N ALA A 23 8.69 15.84 4.50
CA ALA A 23 9.17 14.87 3.51
C ALA A 23 9.13 15.44 2.09
N ALA A 24 8.01 16.08 1.73
CA ALA A 24 7.85 16.75 0.44
C ALA A 24 8.85 17.91 0.26
N ALA A 25 9.05 18.73 1.30
CA ALA A 25 10.01 19.84 1.27
C ALA A 25 11.47 19.38 1.16
N LEU A 26 11.77 18.17 1.63
CA LEU A 26 13.09 17.55 1.54
C LEU A 26 13.26 16.63 0.33
N GLU A 27 12.22 16.47 -0.50
CA GLU A 27 12.21 15.57 -1.66
C GLU A 27 12.61 14.12 -1.32
N VAL A 28 12.25 13.65 -0.13
CA VAL A 28 12.50 12.27 0.33
C VAL A 28 11.19 11.53 0.63
N PRO A 29 11.15 10.19 0.48
CA PRO A 29 10.02 9.40 0.95
C PRO A 29 9.75 9.63 2.46
N PRO A 30 8.50 9.81 2.91
CA PRO A 30 8.19 10.04 4.32
C PRO A 30 8.75 8.97 5.27
N LEU A 31 8.83 7.72 4.78
CA LEU A 31 9.38 6.60 5.56
C LEU A 31 10.86 6.77 5.90
N LEU A 32 11.65 7.47 5.08
CA LEU A 32 13.07 7.76 5.37
C LEU A 32 13.25 8.72 6.55
N LEU A 33 12.26 9.56 6.83
CA LEU A 33 12.29 10.45 7.99
C LEU A 33 12.02 9.69 9.30
N LEU A 34 11.20 8.63 9.23
CA LEU A 34 10.89 7.77 10.38
C LEU A 34 11.98 6.73 10.63
N TYR A 35 12.54 6.18 9.56
CA TYR A 35 13.58 5.16 9.62
C TYR A 35 14.72 5.56 8.69
N PRO A 36 15.75 6.28 9.15
CA PRO A 36 16.84 6.69 8.26
C PRO A 36 17.74 5.53 7.80
N SER A 37 17.76 4.43 8.56
CA SER A 37 18.63 3.27 8.39
C SER A 37 18.08 2.19 7.43
N VAL A 38 17.19 2.55 6.50
CA VAL A 38 16.41 1.61 5.66
C VAL A 38 17.26 0.61 4.86
N MET A 39 18.50 0.96 4.56
CA MET A 39 19.46 0.11 3.85
C MET A 39 20.20 -0.83 4.81
N GLY A 40 19.50 -1.84 5.35
CA GLY A 40 20.13 -3.02 5.96
C GLY A 40 20.30 -3.01 7.49
N GLY A 41 19.72 -2.05 8.20
CA GLY A 41 19.78 -1.96 9.66
C GLY A 41 18.64 -2.69 10.39
N GLN A 42 18.76 -2.73 11.73
CA GLN A 42 17.65 -2.94 12.66
C GLN A 42 17.18 -1.57 13.14
N ALA A 43 15.87 -1.41 13.35
CA ALA A 43 15.31 -0.20 13.94
C ALA A 43 14.12 -0.54 14.86
N ASP A 44 13.90 0.33 15.84
CA ASP A 44 12.70 0.28 16.67
C ASP A 44 11.50 0.77 15.87
N TRP A 45 10.52 -0.08 15.64
CA TRP A 45 9.31 0.25 14.87
C TRP A 45 8.06 0.42 15.74
N LEU A 46 8.11 -0.11 16.96
CA LEU A 46 7.21 0.18 18.08
C LEU A 46 8.04 0.29 19.37
N PRO A 47 7.52 0.93 20.43
CA PRO A 47 8.22 1.00 21.72
C PRO A 47 8.62 -0.40 22.22
N GLY A 48 9.93 -0.63 22.36
CA GLY A 48 10.50 -1.90 22.82
C GLY A 48 10.49 -3.04 21.79
N ARG A 49 10.16 -2.77 20.52
CA ARG A 49 10.18 -3.77 19.44
C ARG A 49 11.12 -3.35 18.31
N THR A 50 12.11 -4.20 18.07
CA THR A 50 13.08 -4.05 16.98
C THR A 50 12.70 -4.94 15.80
N ALA A 51 12.91 -4.46 14.58
CA ALA A 51 12.79 -5.27 13.37
C ALA A 51 13.79 -4.82 12.30
N SER A 52 14.07 -5.72 11.35
CA SER A 52 14.87 -5.35 10.17
C SER A 52 14.15 -4.28 9.35
N SER A 53 14.89 -3.35 8.77
CA SER A 53 14.33 -2.28 7.93
C SER A 53 13.40 -2.81 6.84
N GLY A 54 13.73 -3.95 6.21
CA GLY A 54 12.88 -4.57 5.20
C GLY A 54 11.54 -5.08 5.75
N SER A 55 11.51 -5.61 6.98
CA SER A 55 10.25 -6.00 7.64
C SER A 55 9.39 -4.80 7.99
N ILE A 56 10.02 -3.70 8.45
CA ILE A 56 9.33 -2.45 8.79
C ILE A 56 8.68 -1.85 7.53
N ILE A 57 9.43 -1.76 6.43
CA ILE A 57 8.90 -1.27 5.15
C ILE A 57 7.68 -2.09 4.73
N ARG A 58 7.80 -3.42 4.69
CA ARG A 58 6.70 -4.29 4.30
C ARG A 58 5.49 -4.16 5.21
N TRP A 59 5.68 -3.89 6.50
CA TRP A 59 4.58 -3.63 7.41
C TRP A 59 3.89 -2.29 7.11
N PHE A 60 4.66 -1.21 6.95
CA PHE A 60 4.14 0.11 6.57
C PHE A 60 3.41 0.09 5.22
N ASP A 61 3.90 -0.73 4.31
CA ASP A 61 3.38 -0.86 2.95
C ASP A 61 2.23 -1.86 2.84
N GLY A 62 1.82 -2.47 3.96
CA GLY A 62 0.76 -3.45 4.01
C GLY A 62 1.14 -4.85 3.51
N GLU A 63 2.35 -5.09 3.02
CA GLU A 63 2.79 -6.39 2.47
C GLU A 63 3.05 -7.48 3.52
N ALA A 64 3.40 -7.12 4.76
CA ALA A 64 3.72 -8.08 5.81
C ALA A 64 3.01 -7.78 7.14
N PHE A 65 2.60 -8.85 7.82
CA PHE A 65 2.16 -8.79 9.20
C PHE A 65 3.28 -9.25 10.13
N GLU A 66 3.51 -8.49 11.20
CA GLU A 66 4.15 -9.08 12.37
C GLU A 66 3.13 -10.03 13.03
N ARG A 67 3.52 -11.31 13.16
CA ARG A 67 2.91 -12.19 14.16
C ARG A 67 3.42 -11.67 15.49
N ASP A 68 2.51 -11.23 16.35
CA ASP A 68 2.84 -10.91 17.74
C ASP A 68 3.37 -12.19 18.39
N ASP A 69 4.68 -12.37 18.45
CA ASP A 69 5.38 -13.46 19.13
C ASP A 69 5.48 -13.17 20.63
N GLY A 70 4.35 -12.73 21.20
CA GLY A 70 3.96 -12.99 22.57
C GLY A 70 5.04 -12.81 23.64
N HIS A 71 5.51 -11.59 23.83
CA HIS A 71 6.06 -11.17 25.13
C HIS A 71 5.12 -10.17 25.80
N LEU A 72 3.89 -10.63 26.05
CA LEU A 72 2.98 -10.02 27.01
C LEU A 72 2.91 -10.93 28.23
N SER A 73 3.57 -10.55 29.33
CA SER A 73 3.38 -11.21 30.61
C SER A 73 2.05 -10.77 31.21
N GLY A 74 1.13 -11.71 31.44
CA GLY A 74 -0.01 -11.49 32.35
C GLY A 74 -1.39 -11.87 31.80
N THR A 75 -1.97 -12.88 32.45
CA THR A 75 -3.37 -13.35 32.49
C THR A 75 -4.46 -12.52 31.78
N ALA A 76 -4.79 -12.85 30.52
CA ALA A 76 -6.09 -12.54 29.87
C ALA A 76 -6.43 -13.49 28.70
N VAL A 77 -6.10 -14.78 28.82
CA VAL A 77 -6.03 -15.76 27.70
C VAL A 77 -7.37 -15.98 26.95
N GLY A 78 -8.53 -15.77 27.59
CA GLY A 78 -9.84 -16.06 26.97
C GLY A 78 -10.44 -14.92 26.12
N GLN A 79 -10.31 -13.66 26.56
CA GLN A 79 -10.80 -12.49 25.82
C GLN A 79 -9.81 -12.04 24.73
N LEU A 80 -8.53 -12.35 24.90
CA LEU A 80 -7.48 -12.11 23.90
C LEU A 80 -7.72 -12.96 22.65
N ALA A 81 -8.06 -14.25 22.74
CA ALA A 81 -8.20 -15.11 21.56
C ALA A 81 -9.29 -14.66 20.56
N LYS A 82 -10.44 -14.16 21.04
CA LYS A 82 -11.51 -13.64 20.17
C LYS A 82 -11.12 -12.29 19.55
N THR A 83 -10.51 -11.41 20.36
CA THR A 83 -10.03 -10.09 19.93
C THR A 83 -8.86 -10.22 18.95
N GLU A 84 -7.97 -11.19 19.15
CA GLU A 84 -6.88 -11.55 18.23
C GLU A 84 -7.42 -12.06 16.91
N SER A 85 -8.46 -12.90 16.91
CA SER A 85 -9.12 -13.36 15.68
C SER A 85 -9.76 -12.22 14.88
N GLU A 86 -10.41 -11.28 15.56
CA GLU A 86 -11.02 -10.09 14.93
C GLU A 86 -9.96 -9.08 14.45
N ASN A 87 -8.91 -8.86 15.23
CA ASN A 87 -7.76 -8.03 14.85
C ASN A 87 -7.00 -8.63 13.68
N GLU A 88 -6.81 -9.95 13.65
CA GLU A 88 -6.22 -10.67 12.53
C GLU A 88 -7.06 -10.51 11.25
N LYS A 89 -8.39 -10.65 11.34
CA LYS A 89 -9.30 -10.37 10.22
C LYS A 89 -9.25 -8.91 9.78
N ARG A 90 -9.17 -7.95 10.71
CA ARG A 90 -9.05 -6.51 10.40
C ARG A 90 -7.72 -6.21 9.69
N ARG A 91 -6.62 -6.77 10.18
CA ARG A 91 -5.28 -6.64 9.58
C ARG A 91 -5.26 -7.22 8.17
N ARG A 92 -5.75 -8.45 7.99
CA ARG A 92 -5.88 -9.09 6.67
C ARG A 92 -6.67 -8.24 5.68
N ARG A 93 -7.80 -7.67 6.09
CA ARG A 93 -8.59 -6.77 5.23
C ARG A 93 -7.80 -5.53 4.80
N GLY A 94 -7.06 -4.89 5.70
CA GLY A 94 -6.26 -3.70 5.36
C GLY A 94 -5.16 -3.96 4.33
N THR A 95 -4.39 -5.03 4.49
CA THR A 95 -3.37 -5.46 3.50
C THR A 95 -3.98 -5.85 2.16
N VAL A 96 -5.06 -6.64 2.19
CA VAL A 96 -5.73 -7.06 0.96
C VAL A 96 -6.26 -5.84 0.20
N ALA A 97 -6.79 -4.84 0.91
CA ALA A 97 -7.23 -3.58 0.30
C ALA A 97 -6.09 -2.82 -0.39
N ILE A 98 -4.93 -2.68 0.27
CA ILE A 98 -3.76 -2.00 -0.31
C ILE A 98 -3.25 -2.75 -1.56
N ASN A 99 -3.12 -4.07 -1.48
CA ASN A 99 -2.62 -4.87 -2.60
C ASN A 99 -3.59 -4.88 -3.79
N LEU A 100 -4.90 -5.00 -3.54
CA LEU A 100 -5.91 -4.90 -4.59
C LEU A 100 -5.90 -3.51 -5.24
N SER A 101 -5.73 -2.45 -4.45
CA SER A 101 -5.62 -1.09 -5.00
C SER A 101 -4.40 -0.95 -5.92
N ARG A 102 -3.26 -1.53 -5.53
CA ARG A 102 -2.03 -1.53 -6.34
C ARG A 102 -2.19 -2.29 -7.64
N GLU A 103 -2.71 -3.52 -7.58
CA GLU A 103 -3.02 -4.32 -8.77
C GLU A 103 -3.99 -3.58 -9.70
N HIS A 104 -4.99 -2.92 -9.13
CA HIS A 104 -5.96 -2.16 -9.91
C HIS A 104 -5.29 -0.98 -10.63
N LEU A 105 -4.51 -0.16 -9.92
CA LEU A 105 -3.80 0.97 -10.51
C LEU A 105 -2.81 0.52 -11.61
N TRP A 106 -2.02 -0.53 -11.36
CA TRP A 106 -1.14 -1.10 -12.38
C TRP A 106 -1.92 -1.63 -13.58
N GLY A 107 -3.08 -2.24 -13.36
CA GLY A 107 -3.93 -2.71 -14.44
C GLY A 107 -4.46 -1.55 -15.29
N LEU A 108 -4.81 -0.41 -14.70
CA LEU A 108 -5.20 0.80 -15.43
C LEU A 108 -4.06 1.37 -16.27
N GLU A 109 -2.85 1.47 -15.72
CA GLU A 109 -1.66 1.91 -16.48
C GLU A 109 -1.35 0.94 -17.64
N TYR A 110 -1.45 -0.37 -17.37
CA TYR A 110 -1.24 -1.39 -18.39
C TYR A 110 -2.31 -1.33 -19.49
N ARG A 111 -3.55 -0.99 -19.13
CA ARG A 111 -4.66 -0.79 -20.06
C ARG A 111 -4.36 0.35 -21.03
N GLU A 112 -3.92 1.50 -20.54
CA GLU A 112 -3.52 2.63 -21.38
C GLU A 112 -2.42 2.24 -22.37
N MET A 113 -1.43 1.48 -21.91
CA MET A 113 -0.35 0.97 -22.76
C MET A 113 -0.87 0.04 -23.86
N LEU A 114 -1.85 -0.83 -23.57
CA LEU A 114 -2.46 -1.71 -24.58
C LEU A 114 -3.27 -0.92 -25.62
N VAL A 115 -4.02 0.10 -25.20
CA VAL A 115 -4.74 0.99 -26.11
C VAL A 115 -3.77 1.69 -27.06
N TYR A 116 -2.69 2.27 -26.52
CA TYR A 116 -1.63 2.87 -27.32
C TYR A 116 -1.04 1.89 -28.34
N ARG A 117 -0.80 0.63 -27.93
CA ARG A 117 -0.29 -0.41 -28.84
C ARG A 117 -1.27 -0.77 -29.95
N ILE A 118 -2.57 -0.81 -29.66
CA ILE A 118 -3.61 -1.06 -30.67
C ILE A 118 -3.57 0.05 -31.72
N ASP A 119 -3.55 1.31 -31.31
CA ASP A 119 -3.55 2.45 -32.22
C ASP A 119 -2.29 2.44 -33.10
N ARG A 120 -1.12 2.17 -32.51
CA ARG A 120 0.13 2.04 -33.27
C ARG A 120 0.15 0.87 -34.26
N ALA A 121 -0.48 -0.25 -33.93
CA ALA A 121 -0.58 -1.38 -34.83
C ALA A 121 -1.54 -1.10 -35.99
N ARG A 122 -2.65 -0.40 -35.73
CA ARG A 122 -3.60 0.08 -36.75
C ARG A 122 -2.93 1.02 -37.75
N GLU A 123 -2.14 1.98 -37.28
CA GLU A 123 -1.36 2.90 -38.13
C GLU A 123 -0.45 2.16 -39.12
N ARG A 124 0.08 0.99 -38.72
CA ARG A 124 0.99 0.17 -39.52
C ARG A 124 0.28 -0.88 -40.38
N GLY A 125 -1.05 -1.02 -40.26
CA GLY A 125 -1.81 -2.09 -40.91
C GLY A 125 -1.50 -3.50 -40.36
N ASP A 126 -0.94 -3.61 -39.15
CA ASP A 126 -0.61 -4.89 -38.51
C ASP A 126 -1.82 -5.46 -37.75
N GLN A 127 -2.73 -6.08 -38.52
CA GLN A 127 -3.97 -6.62 -37.97
C GLN A 127 -3.75 -7.73 -36.93
N THR A 128 -2.71 -8.56 -37.11
CA THR A 128 -2.40 -9.64 -36.16
C THR A 128 -2.03 -9.09 -34.78
N THR A 129 -1.24 -8.01 -34.72
CA THR A 129 -0.94 -7.34 -33.44
C THR A 129 -2.18 -6.67 -32.85
N VAL A 130 -3.05 -6.08 -33.67
CA VAL A 130 -4.32 -5.50 -33.21
C VAL A 130 -5.16 -6.56 -32.52
N ASP A 131 -5.45 -7.67 -33.19
CA ASP A 131 -6.33 -8.72 -32.67
C ASP A 131 -5.78 -9.31 -31.36
N ALA A 132 -4.48 -9.64 -31.33
CA ALA A 132 -3.83 -10.17 -30.14
C ALA A 132 -3.84 -9.18 -28.96
N THR A 133 -3.71 -7.88 -29.24
CA THR A 133 -3.70 -6.83 -28.19
C THR A 133 -5.11 -6.53 -27.68
N VAL A 134 -6.12 -6.53 -28.56
CA VAL A 134 -7.54 -6.43 -28.18
C VAL A 134 -7.96 -7.58 -27.27
N ASP A 135 -7.56 -8.82 -27.59
CA ASP A 135 -7.85 -9.98 -26.74
C ASP A 135 -7.20 -9.85 -25.35
N ARG A 136 -6.00 -9.28 -25.27
CA ARG A 136 -5.33 -9.02 -23.99
C ARG A 136 -6.02 -7.90 -23.22
N LEU A 137 -6.45 -6.84 -23.90
CA LEU A 137 -7.20 -5.73 -23.31
C LEU A 137 -8.53 -6.24 -22.70
N ARG A 138 -9.26 -7.07 -23.43
CA ARG A 138 -10.52 -7.66 -22.95
C ARG A 138 -10.35 -8.48 -21.67
N ARG A 139 -9.32 -9.33 -21.61
CA ARG A 139 -9.00 -10.11 -20.39
C ARG A 139 -8.61 -9.20 -19.22
N LEU A 140 -7.85 -8.15 -19.50
CA LEU A 140 -7.47 -7.17 -18.48
C LEU A 140 -8.70 -6.43 -17.93
N ASP A 141 -9.61 -5.99 -18.79
CA ASP A 141 -10.85 -5.32 -18.36
C ASP A 141 -11.71 -6.25 -17.49
N GLU A 142 -11.81 -7.55 -17.82
CA GLU A 142 -12.48 -8.55 -16.99
C GLU A 142 -11.83 -8.71 -15.60
N ASP A 143 -10.49 -8.72 -15.54
CA ASP A 143 -9.76 -8.85 -14.28
C ASP A 143 -9.83 -7.57 -13.42
N LEU A 144 -9.78 -6.40 -14.05
CA LEU A 144 -10.01 -5.11 -13.39
C LEU A 144 -11.40 -5.02 -12.77
N ALA A 145 -12.44 -5.46 -13.49
CA ALA A 145 -13.81 -5.50 -12.99
C ALA A 145 -13.96 -6.41 -11.76
N LYS A 146 -13.37 -7.62 -11.79
CA LYS A 146 -13.32 -8.52 -10.62
C LYS A 146 -12.56 -7.89 -9.45
N GLY A 147 -11.49 -7.14 -9.74
CA GLY A 147 -10.75 -6.37 -8.74
C GLY A 147 -11.64 -5.35 -8.03
N ILE A 148 -12.41 -4.56 -8.78
CA ILE A 148 -13.38 -3.59 -8.24
C ILE A 148 -14.44 -4.26 -7.37
N GLU A 149 -14.98 -5.40 -7.81
CA GLU A 149 -15.96 -6.17 -7.03
C GLU A 149 -15.38 -6.57 -5.67
N ARG A 150 -14.17 -7.15 -5.64
CA ARG A 150 -13.46 -7.52 -4.40
C ARG A 150 -13.17 -6.31 -3.51
N MET A 151 -12.78 -5.17 -4.08
CA MET A 151 -12.56 -3.93 -3.32
C MET A 151 -13.88 -3.44 -2.68
N THR A 152 -14.98 -3.53 -3.41
CA THR A 152 -16.32 -3.15 -2.94
C THR A 152 -16.81 -4.08 -1.82
N GLU A 153 -16.59 -5.39 -1.92
CA GLU A 153 -16.87 -6.37 -0.87
C GLU A 153 -16.09 -6.09 0.43
N LEU A 154 -14.91 -5.48 0.32
CA LEU A 154 -14.10 -5.05 1.47
C LEU A 154 -14.53 -3.69 2.04
N GLY A 155 -15.53 -3.03 1.44
CA GLY A 155 -16.05 -1.73 1.86
C GLY A 155 -15.15 -0.56 1.45
N MET A 156 -14.31 -0.73 0.43
CA MET A 156 -13.52 0.36 -0.14
C MET A 156 -14.37 1.26 -1.02
N ASP A 157 -14.05 2.55 -1.06
CA ASP A 157 -14.64 3.48 -2.02
C ASP A 157 -14.04 3.25 -3.41
N THR A 158 -14.86 2.75 -4.33
CA THR A 158 -14.50 2.47 -5.72
C THR A 158 -15.10 3.48 -6.70
N SER A 159 -15.78 4.53 -6.20
CA SER A 159 -16.54 5.49 -7.02
C SER A 159 -15.69 6.42 -7.90
N GLY A 160 -14.38 6.48 -7.67
CA GLY A 160 -13.46 7.34 -8.43
C GLY A 160 -12.94 6.76 -9.75
N GLY A 161 -13.33 5.54 -10.13
CA GLY A 161 -12.76 4.85 -11.29
C GLY A 161 -13.83 4.22 -12.18
N PHE A 162 -14.52 5.03 -12.99
CA PHE A 162 -15.10 4.73 -14.30
C PHE A 162 -16.15 5.82 -14.63
N ASP A 163 -15.72 6.87 -15.33
CA ASP A 163 -16.64 7.65 -16.17
C ASP A 163 -16.33 7.29 -17.63
N GLY A 164 -17.27 6.55 -18.23
CA GLY A 164 -17.59 6.45 -19.67
C GLY A 164 -16.46 6.21 -20.66
#